data_AF-A0A921ZDU9-F1
#
_entry.id   AF-A0A921ZDU9-F1
#
_cell.length_a   1.000
_cell.length_b   1.000
_cell.length_c   1.000
_cell.angle_alpha   90.00
_cell.angle_beta   90.00
_cell.angle_gamma   90.00
#
_symmetry.space_group_name_H-M   'P 1'
#
loop_
_entity.id
_entity.type
_entity.pdbx_description
1 polymer ?
#
loop_
_entity_poly.entity_id
_entity_poly.type
_entity_poly.pdbx_seq_one_letter_code
_entity_poly.pdbx_strand_id
1 'polypeptide(L)'
;MAGQKDVAVVNEVEAHELLDKIIIRQLHLMEDKMRCELNIESSINNACIHLAKSRYIMGQSSVSTTRLPTESSPDFAASTQCETIEEDGIKQFSLVENNSEDTVNPLRWFGVLVPQNLHKAQSIFQNALNYVVECANVQLQIQENMKNIQAIKNYINSLNSS
;
A
#
# COMPACT_ATOMS: atom_id res chain seq x y z
N MET A 1 -33.27 31.12 28.72
CA MET A 1 -31.92 31.61 28.33
C MET A 1 -30.76 30.88 29.00
N ALA A 2 -30.94 30.23 30.17
CA ALA A 2 -29.87 29.39 30.76
C ALA A 2 -29.58 28.11 29.95
N GLY A 3 -30.62 27.36 29.55
CA GLY A 3 -30.44 26.09 28.84
C GLY A 3 -29.82 26.16 27.43
N GLN A 4 -29.76 27.33 26.78
CA GLN A 4 -29.12 27.47 25.46
C GLN A 4 -27.60 27.61 25.57
N LYS A 5 -27.11 28.20 26.68
CA LYS A 5 -25.66 28.33 26.94
C LYS A 5 -25.07 27.02 27.43
N ASP A 6 -25.80 26.28 28.27
CA ASP A 6 -25.33 24.97 28.76
C ASP A 6 -25.20 23.95 27.61
N VAL A 7 -26.10 23.96 26.63
CA VAL A 7 -26.01 23.07 25.44
C VAL A 7 -24.84 23.45 24.52
N ALA A 8 -24.55 24.74 24.37
CA ALA A 8 -23.41 25.19 23.55
C ALA A 8 -22.06 24.78 24.18
N VAL A 9 -21.93 24.89 25.50
CA VAL A 9 -20.74 24.47 26.25
C VAL A 9 -20.55 22.95 26.17
N VAL A 10 -21.62 22.17 26.25
CA VAL A 10 -21.56 20.71 26.09
C VAL A 10 -21.11 20.31 24.68
N ASN A 11 -21.64 20.94 23.64
CA ASN A 11 -21.24 20.68 22.25
C ASN A 11 -19.77 21.06 21.96
N GLU A 12 -19.25 22.09 22.60
CA GLU A 12 -17.85 22.48 22.47
C GLU A 12 -16.93 21.42 23.10
N VAL A 13 -17.23 20.95 24.31
CA VAL A 13 -16.45 19.90 24.99
C VAL A 13 -16.46 18.60 24.17
N GLU A 14 -17.62 18.19 23.64
CA GLU A 14 -17.73 17.00 22.79
C GLU A 14 -16.89 17.11 21.50
N ALA A 15 -16.87 18.30 20.88
CA ALA A 15 -16.07 18.52 19.67
C ALA A 15 -14.56 18.42 19.92
N HIS A 16 -14.09 18.94 21.06
CA HIS A 16 -12.69 18.82 21.47
C HIS A 16 -12.32 17.36 21.79
N GLU A 17 -13.17 16.63 22.50
CA GLU A 17 -12.94 15.21 22.79
C GLU A 17 -12.88 14.37 21.50
N LEU A 18 -13.75 14.67 20.53
CA LEU A 18 -13.72 14.02 19.22
C LEU A 18 -12.43 14.36 18.45
N LEU A 19 -12.01 15.63 18.48
CA LEU A 19 -10.77 16.07 17.85
C LEU A 19 -9.57 15.32 18.42
N ASP A 20 -9.48 15.21 19.75
CA ASP A 20 -8.41 14.48 20.44
C ASP A 20 -8.38 13.00 20.01
N LYS A 21 -9.54 12.34 19.97
CA LYS A 21 -9.65 10.94 19.51
C LYS A 21 -9.16 10.76 18.08
N ILE A 22 -9.53 11.66 17.17
CA ILE A 22 -9.12 11.54 15.76
C ILE A 22 -7.62 11.87 15.60
N ILE A 23 -7.07 12.81 16.36
CA ILE A 23 -5.63 13.08 16.36
C ILE A 23 -4.85 11.87 16.85
N ILE A 24 -5.29 11.21 17.92
CA ILE A 24 -4.67 9.97 18.40
C ILE A 24 -4.75 8.89 17.31
N ARG A 25 -5.91 8.71 16.66
CA ARG A 25 -6.04 7.78 15.53
C ARG A 25 -5.09 8.13 14.38
N GLN A 26 -4.90 9.42 14.08
CA GLN A 26 -3.98 9.89 13.06
C GLN A 26 -2.53 9.49 13.35
N LEU A 27 -2.12 9.54 14.63
CA LEU A 27 -0.78 9.11 15.04
C LEU A 27 -0.60 7.59 14.89
N HIS A 28 -1.59 6.78 15.28
CA HIS A 28 -1.55 5.34 15.06
C HIS A 28 -1.47 5.00 13.56
N LEU A 29 -2.27 5.65 12.71
CA LEU A 29 -2.20 5.44 11.27
C LEU A 29 -0.82 5.83 10.69
N MET A 30 -0.19 6.88 11.21
CA MET A 30 1.18 7.24 10.81
C MET A 30 2.19 6.17 11.23
N GLU A 31 2.04 5.59 12.42
CA GLU A 31 2.86 4.46 12.88
C GLU A 31 2.70 3.25 11.96
N ASP A 32 1.46 2.89 11.63
CA ASP A 32 1.17 1.75 10.75
C ASP A 32 1.73 1.99 9.34
N LYS A 33 1.65 3.23 8.82
CA LYS A 33 2.28 3.60 7.55
C LYS A 33 3.80 3.40 7.60
N MET A 34 4.46 3.90 8.65
CA MET A 34 5.91 3.72 8.82
C MET A 34 6.28 2.23 8.89
N ARG A 35 5.47 1.41 9.57
CA ARG A 35 5.67 -0.04 9.64
C ARG A 35 5.55 -0.71 8.26
N CYS A 36 4.56 -0.30 7.46
CA CYS A 36 4.42 -0.78 6.09
C CYS A 36 5.64 -0.42 5.23
N GLU A 37 6.11 0.84 5.29
CA GLU A 37 7.29 1.30 4.55
C GLU A 37 8.55 0.50 4.91
N LEU A 38 8.78 0.23 6.20
CA LEU A 38 9.88 -0.61 6.66
C LEU A 38 9.77 -2.06 6.15
N ASN A 39 8.56 -2.62 6.15
CA ASN A 39 8.32 -3.98 5.63
C ASN A 39 8.56 -4.06 4.12
N ILE A 40 8.16 -3.02 3.37
CA ILE A 40 8.42 -2.90 1.93
C ILE A 40 9.93 -2.83 1.68
N GLU A 41 10.64 -1.94 2.37
CA GLU A 41 12.09 -1.77 2.22
C GLU A 41 12.84 -3.08 2.52
N SER A 42 12.52 -3.70 3.67
CA SER A 42 13.10 -4.98 4.08
C SER A 42 12.83 -6.07 3.05
N SER A 43 11.60 -6.19 2.55
CA SER A 43 11.23 -7.22 1.57
C SER A 43 11.92 -6.99 0.23
N ILE A 44 11.96 -5.76 -0.27
CA ILE A 44 12.64 -5.41 -1.53
C ILE A 44 14.14 -5.69 -1.42
N ASN A 45 14.78 -5.30 -0.32
CA ASN A 45 16.20 -5.55 -0.10
C ASN A 45 16.50 -7.06 -0.07
N ASN A 46 15.71 -7.83 0.69
CA ASN A 46 15.83 -9.29 0.75
C ASN A 46 15.65 -9.95 -0.63
N ALA A 47 14.65 -9.53 -1.40
CA ALA A 47 14.44 -10.02 -2.76
C ALA A 47 15.64 -9.70 -3.68
N CYS A 48 16.16 -8.48 -3.62
CA CYS A 48 17.35 -8.05 -4.37
C CYS A 48 18.60 -8.87 -4.00
N ILE A 49 18.80 -9.24 -2.73
CA ILE A 49 19.89 -10.13 -2.31
C ILE A 49 19.74 -11.51 -2.97
N HIS A 50 18.53 -12.05 -3.05
CA HIS A 50 18.28 -13.33 -3.74
C HIS A 50 18.49 -13.23 -5.25
N LEU A 51 18.16 -12.09 -5.88
CA LEU A 51 18.51 -11.82 -7.27
C LEU A 51 20.04 -11.80 -7.46
N ALA A 52 20.77 -11.12 -6.58
CA ALA A 52 22.23 -11.04 -6.63
C ALA A 52 22.87 -12.43 -6.48
N LYS A 53 22.41 -13.24 -5.52
CA LYS A 53 22.82 -14.64 -5.35
C LYS A 53 22.55 -15.47 -6.62
N SER A 54 21.39 -15.29 -7.24
CA SER A 54 21.05 -15.98 -8.49
C SER A 54 22.01 -15.59 -9.62
N ARG A 55 22.29 -14.29 -9.81
CA ARG A 55 23.25 -13.82 -10.80
C ARG A 55 24.67 -14.34 -10.54
N TYR A 56 25.10 -14.35 -9.27
CA TYR A 56 26.41 -14.88 -8.89
C TYR A 56 26.55 -16.37 -9.26
N ILE A 57 25.53 -17.17 -8.97
CA ILE A 57 25.52 -18.60 -9.27
C ILE A 57 25.48 -18.88 -10.77
N MET A 58 24.66 -18.14 -11.53
CA MET A 58 24.48 -18.39 -12.96
C MET A 58 25.56 -17.75 -13.84
N GLY A 59 26.31 -16.77 -13.32
CA GLY A 59 27.30 -16.02 -14.10
C GLY A 59 26.69 -14.98 -15.05
N GLN A 60 27.55 -14.33 -15.84
CA GLN A 60 27.24 -13.14 -16.64
C GLN A 60 26.43 -13.39 -17.92
N SER A 61 26.25 -14.65 -18.34
CA SER A 61 25.63 -15.04 -19.61
C SER A 61 24.40 -15.95 -19.44
N SER A 62 23.71 -15.83 -18.30
CA SER A 62 22.63 -16.74 -17.91
C SER A 62 21.38 -16.66 -18.80
N VAL A 63 21.18 -15.55 -19.51
CA VAL A 63 20.03 -15.34 -20.41
C VAL A 63 20.51 -14.72 -21.72
N SER A 64 20.19 -15.38 -22.84
CA SER A 64 20.35 -14.78 -24.16
C SER A 64 19.34 -13.65 -24.33
N THR A 65 19.77 -12.51 -24.86
CA THR A 65 18.92 -11.34 -25.10
C THR A 65 17.69 -11.65 -25.95
N THR A 66 17.75 -12.66 -26.81
CA THR A 66 16.62 -13.14 -27.62
C THR A 66 15.47 -13.73 -26.81
N ARG A 67 15.70 -14.13 -25.55
CA ARG A 67 14.65 -14.68 -24.67
C ARG A 67 13.89 -13.61 -23.88
N LEU A 68 14.39 -12.38 -23.87
CA LEU A 68 13.74 -11.28 -23.18
C LEU A 68 12.67 -10.68 -24.10
N PRO A 69 11.50 -10.29 -23.56
CA PRO A 69 10.54 -9.52 -24.33
C PRO A 69 11.19 -8.25 -24.90
N THR A 70 10.88 -7.98 -26.16
CA THR A 70 11.28 -6.77 -26.90
C THR A 70 10.03 -6.05 -27.39
N GLU A 71 10.16 -4.85 -27.97
CA GLU A 71 9.03 -4.08 -28.50
C GLU A 71 8.20 -4.81 -29.58
N SER A 72 8.78 -5.84 -30.21
CA SER A 72 8.08 -6.68 -31.20
C SER A 72 7.45 -7.95 -30.61
N SER A 73 7.63 -8.19 -29.30
CA SER A 73 7.01 -9.32 -28.62
C SER A 73 5.52 -9.07 -28.40
N PRO A 74 4.68 -10.11 -28.36
CA PRO A 74 3.28 -9.93 -28.03
C PRO A 74 3.13 -9.32 -26.65
N ASP A 75 2.13 -8.46 -26.50
CA ASP A 75 1.74 -7.92 -25.20
C ASP A 75 1.31 -9.06 -24.27
N PHE A 76 1.58 -8.91 -22.99
CA PHE A 76 1.19 -9.86 -21.95
C PHE A 76 0.61 -9.09 -20.76
N ALA A 77 -0.40 -9.68 -20.13
CA ALA A 77 -1.00 -9.08 -18.95
C ALA A 77 -0.16 -9.31 -17.68
N ALA A 78 -0.30 -8.38 -16.73
CA ALA A 78 0.26 -8.56 -15.39
C ALA A 78 -0.42 -9.74 -14.68
N SER A 79 0.35 -10.58 -13.98
CA SER A 79 -0.17 -11.73 -13.22
C SER A 79 -0.97 -11.33 -11.98
N THR A 80 -0.70 -10.13 -11.46
CA THR A 80 -1.36 -9.59 -10.26
C THR A 80 -1.81 -8.18 -10.58
N GLN A 81 -3.08 -7.90 -10.34
CA GLN A 81 -3.69 -6.60 -10.58
C GLN A 81 -4.15 -6.00 -9.25
N CYS A 82 -4.35 -4.69 -9.25
CA CYS A 82 -4.89 -3.96 -8.11
C CYS A 82 -6.30 -3.49 -8.48
N GLU A 83 -7.27 -3.84 -7.66
CA GLU A 83 -8.65 -3.41 -7.78
C GLU A 83 -9.01 -2.47 -6.64
N THR A 84 -9.92 -1.54 -6.92
CA THR A 84 -10.52 -0.70 -5.88
C THR A 84 -11.82 -1.34 -5.43
N ILE A 85 -11.89 -1.67 -4.15
CA ILE A 85 -13.08 -2.22 -3.49
C ILE A 85 -13.71 -1.10 -2.67
N GLU A 86 -15.03 -0.95 -2.79
CA GLU A 86 -15.83 -0.11 -1.92
C GLU A 86 -16.62 -1.01 -0.97
N GLU A 87 -16.20 -1.09 0.28
CA GLU A 87 -16.87 -1.87 1.34
C GLU A 87 -17.36 -0.90 2.41
N ASP A 88 -18.66 -0.92 2.72
CA ASP A 88 -19.29 -0.02 3.70
C ASP A 88 -19.04 1.49 3.46
N GLY A 89 -18.86 1.89 2.20
CA GLY A 89 -18.56 3.27 1.80
C GLY A 89 -17.09 3.67 1.97
N ILE A 90 -16.21 2.73 2.33
CA ILE A 90 -14.77 2.93 2.46
C ILE A 90 -14.10 2.40 1.19
N LYS A 91 -13.35 3.28 0.52
CA LYS A 91 -12.53 2.92 -0.65
C LYS A 91 -11.22 2.30 -0.16
N GLN A 92 -10.94 1.07 -0.61
CA GLN A 92 -9.71 0.35 -0.34
C GLN A 92 -9.17 -0.32 -1.61
N PHE A 93 -7.86 -0.51 -1.68
CA PHE A 93 -7.19 -1.27 -2.71
C PHE A 93 -7.02 -2.72 -2.26
N SER A 94 -7.14 -3.65 -3.21
CA SER A 94 -6.88 -5.07 -2.99
C SER A 94 -6.15 -5.68 -4.18
N LEU A 95 -5.30 -6.67 -3.91
CA LEU A 95 -4.62 -7.42 -4.96
C LEU A 95 -5.49 -8.60 -5.40
N VAL A 96 -5.61 -8.76 -6.71
CA VAL A 96 -6.33 -9.86 -7.35
C VAL A 96 -5.40 -10.55 -8.33
N GLU A 97 -5.40 -11.88 -8.31
CA GLU A 97 -4.68 -12.67 -9.30
C GLU A 97 -5.42 -12.64 -10.63
N ASN A 98 -4.68 -12.31 -11.68
CA ASN A 98 -5.22 -12.26 -13.02
C ASN A 98 -5.15 -13.65 -13.66
N ASN A 99 -6.32 -14.24 -13.93
CA ASN A 99 -6.46 -15.58 -14.53
C ASN A 99 -6.50 -15.58 -16.07
N SER A 100 -6.11 -14.47 -16.70
CA SER A 100 -6.05 -14.39 -18.16
C SER A 100 -4.95 -15.29 -18.73
N GLU A 101 -5.25 -15.88 -19.90
CA GLU A 101 -4.38 -16.83 -20.59
C GLU A 101 -3.10 -16.17 -21.14
N ASP A 102 -3.06 -14.84 -21.24
CA ASP A 102 -1.95 -14.04 -21.74
C ASP A 102 -0.95 -13.62 -20.64
N THR A 103 -1.11 -14.11 -19.41
CA THR A 103 -0.12 -13.86 -18.35
C THR A 103 1.18 -14.64 -18.60
N VAL A 104 2.33 -13.99 -18.39
CA VAL A 104 3.65 -14.60 -18.61
C VAL A 104 4.40 -14.71 -17.29
N ASN A 105 4.94 -15.90 -17.00
CA ASN A 105 5.87 -16.07 -15.87
C ASN A 105 7.30 -15.69 -16.28
N PRO A 106 7.87 -14.59 -15.74
CA PRO A 106 9.20 -14.10 -16.11
C PRO A 106 10.34 -15.09 -15.84
N LEU A 107 10.15 -16.04 -14.92
CA LEU A 107 11.16 -17.07 -14.63
C LEU A 107 11.45 -17.95 -15.84
N ARG A 108 10.48 -18.14 -16.74
CA ARG A 108 10.64 -18.95 -17.95
C ARG A 108 11.65 -18.37 -18.93
N TRP A 109 11.92 -17.05 -18.86
CA TRP A 109 12.94 -16.41 -19.69
C TRP A 109 14.36 -16.92 -19.37
N PHE A 110 14.56 -17.45 -18.15
CA PHE A 110 15.83 -18.00 -17.69
C PHE A 110 16.04 -19.48 -18.07
N GLY A 111 15.11 -20.08 -18.83
CA GLY A 111 15.20 -21.46 -19.29
C GLY A 111 14.68 -22.49 -18.28
N VAL A 112 15.03 -23.77 -18.47
CA VAL A 112 14.48 -24.90 -17.69
C VAL A 112 15.10 -24.99 -16.29
N LEU A 113 16.36 -24.58 -16.12
CA LEU A 113 17.09 -24.64 -14.85
C LEU A 113 17.14 -23.26 -14.18
N VAL A 114 16.01 -22.87 -13.57
CA VAL A 114 15.91 -21.64 -12.79
C VAL A 114 16.49 -21.85 -11.38
N PRO A 115 17.41 -20.99 -10.90
CA PRO A 115 17.94 -21.12 -9.55
C PRO A 115 16.85 -20.93 -8.48
N GLN A 116 16.95 -21.69 -7.39
CA GLN A 116 16.02 -21.59 -6.25
C GLN A 116 15.96 -20.18 -5.65
N ASN A 117 17.09 -19.47 -5.64
CA ASN A 117 17.13 -18.07 -5.20
C ASN A 117 16.27 -17.16 -6.10
N LEU A 118 16.15 -17.44 -7.39
CA LEU A 118 15.36 -16.61 -8.31
C LEU A 118 13.86 -16.83 -8.08
N HIS A 119 13.45 -18.08 -7.83
CA HIS A 119 12.09 -18.38 -7.34
C HIS A 119 11.80 -17.68 -6.01
N LYS A 120 12.75 -17.71 -5.07
CA LYS A 120 12.59 -17.06 -3.78
C LYS A 120 12.44 -15.55 -3.93
N ALA A 121 13.24 -14.91 -4.79
CA ALA A 121 13.11 -13.50 -5.09
C ALA A 121 11.72 -13.16 -5.66
N GLN A 122 11.23 -13.93 -6.64
CA GLN A 122 9.89 -13.74 -7.21
C GLN A 122 8.80 -13.78 -6.13
N SER A 123 8.81 -14.81 -5.27
CA SER A 123 7.84 -14.95 -4.18
C SER A 123 7.92 -13.79 -3.17
N ILE A 124 9.13 -13.32 -2.84
CA ILE A 124 9.28 -12.17 -1.94
C ILE A 124 8.75 -10.89 -2.59
N PHE A 125 9.01 -10.65 -3.89
CA PHE A 125 8.44 -9.49 -4.59
C PHE A 125 6.91 -9.56 -4.67
N GLN A 126 6.33 -10.72 -4.94
CA GLN A 126 4.88 -10.90 -4.92
C GLN A 126 4.30 -10.60 -3.54
N ASN A 127 4.92 -11.08 -2.47
CA ASN A 127 4.49 -10.76 -1.11
C ASN A 127 4.66 -9.27 -0.77
N ALA A 128 5.71 -8.63 -1.26
CA ALA A 128 5.96 -7.20 -1.04
C ALA A 128 4.83 -6.33 -1.61
N LEU A 129 4.15 -6.76 -2.69
CA LEU A 129 2.98 -6.06 -3.21
C LEU A 129 1.86 -5.94 -2.18
N ASN A 130 1.66 -6.96 -1.32
CA ASN A 130 0.65 -6.88 -0.26
C ASN A 130 0.93 -5.72 0.70
N TYR A 131 2.19 -5.57 1.13
CA TYR A 131 2.59 -4.45 1.99
C TYR A 131 2.45 -3.09 1.29
N VAL A 132 2.70 -3.02 -0.03
CA VAL A 132 2.49 -1.80 -0.82
C VAL A 132 1.02 -1.40 -0.84
N VAL A 133 0.12 -2.37 -1.07
CA VAL A 133 -1.33 -2.12 -1.08
C VAL A 133 -1.84 -1.74 0.31
N GLU A 134 -1.38 -2.43 1.35
CA GLU A 134 -1.67 -2.08 2.75
C GLU A 134 -1.22 -0.65 3.06
N CYS A 135 0.00 -0.27 2.66
CA CYS A 135 0.51 1.09 2.83
C CYS A 135 -0.36 2.14 2.12
N ALA A 136 -0.81 1.85 0.90
CA ALA A 136 -1.68 2.74 0.14
C ALA A 136 -3.04 2.91 0.84
N ASN A 137 -3.60 1.84 1.40
CA ASN A 137 -4.85 1.89 2.16
C ASN A 137 -4.72 2.71 3.45
N VAL A 138 -3.63 2.51 4.21
CA VAL A 138 -3.35 3.35 5.38
C VAL A 138 -3.19 4.82 4.98
N GLN A 139 -2.54 5.10 3.84
CA GLN A 139 -2.40 6.45 3.33
C GLN A 139 -3.75 7.10 2.98
N LEU A 140 -4.69 6.36 2.40
CA LEU A 140 -6.06 6.85 2.18
C LEU A 140 -6.75 7.19 3.50
N GLN A 141 -6.62 6.33 4.52
CA GLN A 141 -7.19 6.59 5.85
C GLN A 141 -6.56 7.82 6.53
N ILE A 142 -5.25 8.01 6.38
CA ILE A 142 -4.56 9.21 6.87
C ILE A 142 -5.13 10.47 6.21
N GLN A 143 -5.30 10.46 4.89
CA GLN A 143 -5.83 11.60 4.16
C GLN A 143 -7.26 11.93 4.59
N GLU A 144 -8.09 10.91 4.79
CA GLU A 144 -9.47 11.10 5.25
C GLU A 144 -9.55 11.62 6.68
N ASN A 145 -8.76 11.05 7.60
CA ASN A 145 -8.66 11.58 8.96
C ASN A 145 -8.16 13.02 8.99
N MET A 146 -7.21 13.39 8.13
CA MET A 146 -6.72 14.76 8.04
C MET A 146 -7.83 15.74 7.63
N LYS A 147 -8.70 15.36 6.68
CA LYS A 147 -9.89 16.17 6.33
C LYS A 147 -10.85 16.29 7.51
N ASN A 148 -11.11 15.19 8.22
CA ASN A 148 -11.99 15.19 9.40
C ASN A 148 -11.47 16.10 10.52
N ILE A 149 -10.16 16.04 10.81
CA ILE A 149 -9.49 16.94 11.75
C ILE A 149 -9.71 18.39 11.34
N GLN A 150 -9.52 18.71 10.06
CA GLN A 150 -9.69 20.07 9.55
C GLN A 150 -11.15 20.54 9.65
N ALA A 151 -12.12 19.67 9.34
CA ALA A 151 -13.54 19.97 9.47
C ALA A 151 -13.94 20.29 10.91
N ILE A 152 -13.49 19.48 11.88
CA ILE A 152 -13.78 19.70 13.31
C ILE A 152 -13.10 20.97 13.82
N LYS A 153 -11.85 21.23 13.41
CA LYS A 153 -11.17 22.48 13.76
C LYS A 153 -11.92 23.71 13.24
N ASN A 154 -12.42 23.66 12.01
CA ASN A 154 -13.23 24.74 11.45
C ASN A 154 -14.53 24.93 12.21
N TYR A 155 -15.18 23.83 12.62
CA TYR A 155 -16.38 23.87 13.45
C TYR A 155 -16.12 24.53 14.82
N ILE A 156 -15.08 24.10 15.54
CA ILE A 156 -14.69 24.71 16.83
C ILE A 156 -14.39 26.21 16.66
N ASN A 157 -13.67 26.60 15.61
CA ASN A 157 -13.38 28.01 15.33
C ASN A 157 -14.67 28.83 15.08
N SER A 158 -15.67 28.24 14.44
CA SER A 158 -16.97 28.89 14.22
C SER A 158 -17.77 29.09 15.50
N LEU A 159 -17.66 28.17 16.46
CA LEU A 159 -18.26 28.30 17.79
C LEU A 159 -17.58 29.40 18.61
N ASN A 160 -16.25 29.49 18.55
CA ASN A 160 -15.46 30.50 19.27
C ASN A 160 -15.61 31.93 18.69
N SER A 161 -16.11 32.04 17.46
CA SER A 161 -16.32 33.32 16.77
C SER A 161 -17.76 33.86 16.91
N SER A 162 -18.67 33.10 17.55
CA SER A 162 -20.07 33.50 17.84
C SER A 162 -20.25 33.90 19.30
#